data_AF-A0A1Y2M4A5-F1
#
_entry.id   AF-A0A1Y2M4A5-F1
#
_cell.length_a   1.000
_cell.length_b   1.000
_cell.length_c   1.000
_cell.angle_alpha   90.00
_cell.angle_beta   90.00
_cell.angle_gamma   90.00
#
_symmetry.space_group_name_H-M   'P 1'
#
loop_
_entity.id
_entity.type
_entity.pdbx_description
1 polymer ?
#
loop_
_entity_poly.entity_id
_entity_poly.type
_entity_poly.pdbx_seq_one_letter_code
_entity_poly.pdbx_strand_id
1 'polypeptide(L)'
;MKTSIFTAITLVLASSVSAQTACDPVASAIPTCGVPCISSAAVAAGCGSNDYRCRCSSSSVIQASALNCVVGNCGIATALEVQAGAASVCACVATATGSLVEPTAA
;
A
#
# COMPACT_ATOMS: atom_id res chain seq x y z
N MET A 1 11.29 32.05 29.84
CA MET A 1 12.35 31.03 29.73
C MET A 1 11.83 29.69 30.24
N LYS A 2 11.44 28.78 29.34
CA LYS A 2 11.52 27.32 29.56
C LYS A 2 11.37 26.61 28.20
N THR A 3 12.31 26.91 27.30
CA THR A 3 12.45 26.26 25.99
C THR A 3 12.99 24.85 26.25
N SER A 4 12.10 23.85 26.32
CA SER A 4 12.52 22.45 26.36
C SER A 4 12.59 21.92 24.94
N ILE A 5 13.83 21.80 24.52
CA ILE A 5 14.34 21.21 23.30
C ILE A 5 13.93 19.73 23.26
N PHE A 6 13.10 19.34 22.31
CA PHE A 6 13.04 17.97 21.80
C PHE A 6 13.30 18.01 20.29
N THR A 7 14.57 18.22 19.98
CA THR A 7 15.16 17.97 18.66
C THR A 7 15.16 16.47 18.40
N ALA A 8 14.29 16.00 17.51
CA ALA A 8 14.52 14.80 16.71
C ALA A 8 13.53 14.78 15.51
N ILE A 9 13.62 15.80 14.65
CA ILE A 9 13.16 15.67 13.26
C ILE A 9 14.34 15.08 12.50
N THR A 10 14.34 13.77 12.26
CA THR A 10 15.14 13.13 11.19
C THR A 10 14.40 11.92 10.63
N LEU A 11 13.45 12.21 9.73
CA LEU A 11 13.29 11.59 8.42
C LEU A 11 13.66 10.09 8.28
N VAL A 12 12.72 9.20 8.59
CA VAL A 12 12.65 7.87 7.95
C VAL A 12 11.45 7.87 6.99
N LEU A 13 11.55 8.65 5.91
CA LEU A 13 10.65 8.55 4.75
C LEU A 13 11.36 8.03 3.50
N ALA A 14 12.69 7.87 3.53
CA ALA A 14 13.48 7.40 2.38
C ALA A 14 13.18 5.92 2.04
N SER A 15 12.78 5.14 3.03
CA SER A 15 12.54 3.69 2.91
C SER A 15 11.13 3.34 2.44
N SER A 16 10.18 4.27 2.54
CA SER A 16 8.82 4.09 2.01
C SER A 16 8.84 4.12 0.49
N VAL A 17 9.62 5.05 -0.09
CA VAL A 17 9.69 5.31 -1.53
C VAL A 17 10.29 4.11 -2.27
N SER A 18 11.34 3.49 -1.72
CA SER A 18 11.95 2.30 -2.32
C SER A 18 10.99 1.11 -2.37
N ALA A 19 10.18 0.90 -1.32
CA ALA A 19 9.14 -0.12 -1.33
C ALA A 19 8.00 0.22 -2.30
N GLN A 20 7.60 1.50 -2.41
CA GLN A 20 6.56 1.88 -3.39
C GLN A 20 7.05 1.58 -4.82
N THR A 21 8.26 2.02 -5.17
CA THR A 21 8.82 1.85 -6.53
C THR A 21 9.13 0.39 -6.84
N ALA A 22 9.61 -0.40 -5.87
CA ALA A 22 9.87 -1.82 -6.07
C ALA A 22 8.59 -2.63 -6.34
N CYS A 23 7.45 -2.20 -5.76
CA CYS A 23 6.18 -2.91 -5.90
C CYS A 23 5.26 -2.33 -6.98
N ASP A 24 5.64 -1.23 -7.64
CA ASP A 24 4.92 -0.65 -8.78
C ASP A 24 4.70 -1.62 -9.96
N PRO A 25 5.69 -2.45 -10.38
CA PRO A 25 5.44 -3.47 -11.42
C PRO A 25 4.45 -4.54 -10.96
N VAL A 26 4.41 -4.87 -9.67
CA VAL A 26 3.43 -5.81 -9.09
C VAL A 26 2.04 -5.18 -9.05
N ALA A 27 1.94 -3.91 -8.69
CA ALA A 27 0.69 -3.15 -8.69
C ALA A 27 0.14 -2.96 -10.10
N SER A 28 1.01 -2.85 -11.11
CA SER A 28 0.63 -2.75 -12.52
C SER A 28 0.03 -4.05 -13.09
N ALA A 29 0.24 -5.20 -12.44
CA ALA A 29 -0.41 -6.46 -12.80
C ALA A 29 -1.87 -6.55 -12.34
N ILE A 30 -2.33 -5.62 -11.48
CA ILE A 30 -3.73 -5.57 -11.03
C ILE A 30 -4.64 -5.24 -12.22
N PRO A 31 -5.75 -5.97 -12.44
CA PRO A 31 -6.71 -5.68 -13.49
C PRO A 31 -7.20 -4.22 -13.45
N THR A 32 -7.15 -3.56 -14.60
CA THR A 32 -7.46 -2.11 -14.73
C THR A 32 -8.88 -1.76 -14.31
N CYS A 33 -9.83 -2.71 -14.44
CA CYS A 33 -11.21 -2.54 -14.00
C CYS A 33 -11.32 -2.31 -12.48
N GLY A 34 -10.36 -2.81 -11.69
CA GLY A 34 -10.36 -2.71 -10.22
C GLY A 34 -9.57 -1.50 -9.70
N VAL A 35 -8.66 -0.95 -10.50
CA VAL A 35 -7.82 0.21 -10.13
C VAL A 35 -8.63 1.40 -9.60
N PRO A 36 -9.69 1.90 -10.27
CA PRO A 36 -10.45 3.03 -9.75
C PRO A 36 -11.16 2.71 -8.44
N CYS A 37 -11.63 1.47 -8.26
CA CYS A 37 -12.28 1.02 -7.03
C CYS A 37 -11.30 1.00 -5.85
N ILE A 38 -10.11 0.43 -6.04
CA ILE A 38 -9.10 0.36 -4.97
C ILE A 38 -8.56 1.77 -4.66
N SER A 39 -8.40 2.63 -5.67
CA SER A 39 -7.96 4.01 -5.46
C SER A 39 -8.95 4.80 -4.60
N SER A 40 -10.24 4.77 -4.94
CA SER A 40 -11.30 5.42 -4.13
C SER A 40 -11.36 4.86 -2.71
N ALA A 41 -11.24 3.53 -2.56
CA ALA A 41 -11.23 2.90 -1.24
C ALA A 41 -9.98 3.27 -0.42
N ALA A 42 -8.80 3.40 -1.06
CA ALA A 42 -7.58 3.86 -0.42
C ALA A 42 -7.72 5.30 0.09
N VAL A 43 -8.29 6.19 -0.72
CA VAL A 43 -8.57 7.58 -0.32
C VAL A 43 -9.56 7.62 0.86
N ALA A 44 -10.61 6.80 0.81
CA ALA A 44 -11.57 6.67 1.93
C ALA A 44 -10.91 6.16 3.23
N ALA A 45 -9.86 5.33 3.10
CA ALA A 45 -9.05 4.86 4.22
C ALA A 45 -7.97 5.86 4.67
N GLY A 46 -7.85 7.02 4.01
CA GLY A 46 -6.83 8.05 4.30
C GLY A 46 -5.44 7.73 3.75
N CYS A 47 -5.33 6.74 2.87
CA CYS A 47 -4.07 6.36 2.23
C CYS A 47 -3.86 7.10 0.91
N GLY A 48 -2.62 7.50 0.63
CA GLY A 48 -2.24 8.05 -0.67
C GLY A 48 -2.32 6.99 -1.78
N SER A 49 -2.45 7.44 -3.04
CA SER A 49 -2.61 6.57 -4.21
C SER A 49 -1.50 5.51 -4.34
N ASN A 50 -0.26 5.91 -4.05
CA ASN A 50 0.91 5.04 -4.14
C ASN A 50 1.43 4.62 -2.75
N ASP A 51 0.65 4.86 -1.69
CA ASP A 51 1.06 4.52 -0.33
C ASP A 51 0.72 3.06 -0.01
N TYR A 52 1.42 2.12 -0.67
CA TYR A 52 1.11 0.70 -0.58
C TYR A 52 1.24 0.19 0.86
N ARG A 53 2.17 0.73 1.65
CA ARG A 53 2.25 0.44 3.10
C ARG A 53 0.95 0.79 3.83
N CYS A 54 0.44 2.02 3.67
CA CYS A 54 -0.84 2.40 4.27
C CYS A 54 -1.98 1.53 3.77
N ARG A 55 -2.05 1.31 2.45
CA ARG A 55 -3.10 0.51 1.82
C ARG A 55 -3.10 -0.94 2.34
N CYS A 56 -1.92 -1.51 2.55
CA CYS A 56 -1.77 -2.85 3.10
C CYS A 56 -2.10 -2.92 4.59
N SER A 57 -1.75 -1.89 5.38
CA SER A 57 -2.17 -1.79 6.78
C SER A 57 -3.68 -1.65 6.93
N SER A 58 -4.33 -0.98 5.98
CA SER A 58 -5.79 -0.75 5.93
C SER A 58 -6.51 -1.73 4.99
N SER A 59 -5.89 -2.87 4.66
CA SER A 59 -6.40 -3.83 3.66
C SER A 59 -7.84 -4.23 3.89
N SER A 60 -8.23 -4.49 5.14
CA SER A 60 -9.58 -4.95 5.49
C SER A 60 -10.64 -3.90 5.15
N VAL A 61 -10.37 -2.63 5.44
CA VAL A 61 -11.27 -1.50 5.15
C VAL A 61 -11.32 -1.26 3.65
N ILE A 62 -10.17 -1.25 2.99
CA ILE A 62 -10.08 -1.05 1.54
C ILE A 62 -10.81 -2.18 0.78
N GLN A 63 -10.64 -3.43 1.20
CA GLN A 63 -11.38 -4.56 0.61
C GLN A 63 -12.88 -4.37 0.82
N ALA A 64 -13.35 -4.15 2.06
CA ALA A 64 -14.77 -3.96 2.32
C ALA A 64 -15.39 -2.83 1.47
N SER A 65 -14.68 -1.71 1.29
CA SER A 65 -15.14 -0.59 0.46
C SER A 65 -15.01 -0.84 -1.04
N ALA A 66 -13.98 -1.55 -1.50
CA ALA A 66 -13.76 -1.79 -2.92
C ALA A 66 -14.59 -2.97 -3.47
N LEU A 67 -14.97 -3.95 -2.66
CA LEU A 67 -15.56 -5.21 -3.13
C LEU A 67 -16.80 -5.01 -4.00
N ASN A 68 -17.74 -4.16 -3.58
CA ASN A 68 -18.96 -3.93 -4.35
C ASN A 68 -18.66 -3.26 -5.71
N CYS A 69 -17.74 -2.30 -5.73
CA CYS A 69 -17.29 -1.63 -6.95
C CYS A 69 -16.54 -2.60 -7.88
N VAL A 70 -15.62 -3.40 -7.36
CA VAL A 70 -14.84 -4.36 -8.14
C VAL A 70 -15.75 -5.44 -8.71
N VAL A 71 -16.68 -6.00 -7.94
CA VAL A 71 -17.63 -6.99 -8.45
C VAL A 71 -18.53 -6.41 -9.53
N GLY A 72 -19.02 -5.17 -9.35
CA GLY A 72 -19.86 -4.51 -10.34
C GLY A 72 -19.12 -4.15 -11.64
N ASN A 73 -17.84 -3.79 -11.56
CA ASN A 73 -17.08 -3.29 -12.71
C ASN A 73 -16.24 -4.37 -13.41
N CYS A 74 -15.77 -5.37 -12.66
CA CYS A 74 -14.89 -6.44 -13.14
C CYS A 74 -15.59 -7.80 -13.26
N GLY A 75 -16.70 -8.00 -12.54
CA GLY A 75 -17.30 -9.32 -12.31
C GLY A 75 -16.58 -10.11 -11.21
N ILE A 76 -17.25 -11.13 -10.67
CA ILE A 76 -16.72 -11.92 -9.53
C ILE A 76 -15.40 -12.60 -9.88
N ALA A 77 -15.27 -13.24 -11.05
CA ALA A 77 -14.04 -13.97 -11.41
C ALA A 77 -12.80 -13.04 -11.41
N THR A 78 -12.91 -11.89 -12.06
CA THR A 78 -11.83 -10.88 -12.08
C THR A 78 -11.65 -10.20 -10.73
N ALA A 79 -12.69 -10.10 -9.89
CA ALA A 79 -12.56 -9.56 -8.54
C ALA A 79 -11.59 -10.39 -7.68
N LEU A 80 -11.59 -11.72 -7.84
CA LEU A 80 -10.60 -12.58 -7.19
C LEU A 80 -9.18 -12.29 -7.69
N GLU A 81 -8.99 -12.10 -9.00
CA GLU A 81 -7.69 -11.71 -9.59
C GLU A 81 -7.21 -10.35 -9.04
N VAL A 82 -8.11 -9.37 -8.92
CA VAL A 82 -7.81 -8.07 -8.32
C VAL A 82 -7.38 -8.22 -6.86
N GLN A 83 -8.06 -9.08 -6.08
CA GLN A 83 -7.73 -9.32 -4.68
C GLN A 83 -6.38 -10.04 -4.54
N ALA A 84 -6.10 -11.04 -5.39
CA ALA A 84 -4.81 -11.74 -5.44
C ALA A 84 -3.65 -10.80 -5.83
N GLY A 85 -3.89 -9.92 -6.80
CA GLY A 85 -2.93 -8.86 -7.18
C GLY A 85 -2.65 -7.90 -6.02
N ALA A 86 -3.68 -7.43 -5.33
CA ALA A 86 -3.52 -6.57 -4.16
C ALA A 86 -2.75 -7.27 -3.01
N ALA A 87 -3.02 -8.55 -2.77
CA ALA A 87 -2.25 -9.34 -1.80
C ALA A 87 -0.77 -9.47 -2.19
N SER A 88 -0.49 -9.64 -3.48
CA SER A 88 0.88 -9.70 -4.02
C SER A 88 1.64 -8.39 -3.82
N VAL A 89 0.97 -7.24 -3.99
CA VAL A 89 1.55 -5.92 -3.66
C VAL A 89 1.90 -5.86 -2.17
N CYS A 90 1.02 -6.31 -1.29
CA CYS A 90 1.29 -6.30 0.15
C CYS A 90 2.41 -7.24 0.56
N ALA A 91 2.52 -8.41 -0.08
CA ALA A 91 3.65 -9.31 0.10
C ALA A 91 4.96 -8.65 -0.37
N CYS A 92 4.95 -7.99 -1.54
CA CYS A 92 6.09 -7.24 -2.04
C CYS A 92 6.53 -6.14 -1.06
N VAL A 93 5.58 -5.34 -0.54
CA VAL A 93 5.86 -4.29 0.43
C VAL A 93 6.46 -4.87 1.71
N ALA A 94 5.93 -5.99 2.20
CA ALA A 94 6.47 -6.65 3.40
C ALA A 94 7.95 -7.05 3.21
N THR A 95 8.28 -7.66 2.06
CA THR A 95 9.67 -8.03 1.72
C THR A 95 10.56 -6.81 1.52
N ALA A 96 10.08 -5.79 0.80
CA ALA A 96 10.82 -4.56 0.57
C ALA A 96 11.08 -3.80 1.87
N THR A 97 10.16 -3.89 2.85
CA THR A 97 10.35 -3.29 4.18
C THR A 97 11.32 -4.11 5.04
N GLY A 98 11.30 -5.44 4.92
CA GLY A 98 12.24 -6.34 5.59
C GLY A 98 13.69 -6.18 5.12
N SER A 99 13.91 -5.83 3.86
CA SER A 99 15.24 -5.55 3.31
C SER A 99 15.91 -4.27 3.86
N LEU A 100 15.16 -3.44 4.57
CA LEU A 100 15.66 -2.23 5.26
C LEU A 100 16.03 -2.53 6.71
N VAL A 101 15.66 -3.71 7.22
CA VAL A 101 16.07 -4.25 8.52
C VAL A 101 17.22 -5.24 8.28
N GLU A 102 18.17 -4.91 7.41
CA GLU A 102 19.51 -5.50 7.47
C GLU A 102 20.30 -4.72 8.54
N PRO A 103 20.95 -5.39 9.52
CA PRO A 103 21.35 -4.79 10.78
C PRO A 103 22.46 -3.77 10.57
N THR A 104 22.33 -2.58 11.16
CA THR A 104 23.48 -1.73 11.45
C THR A 104 24.38 -2.45 12.45
N ALA A 105 25.27 -3.28 11.92
CA ALA A 105 26.45 -3.80 12.59
C ALA A 105 27.66 -3.37 11.78
N ALA A 106 28.19 -2.19 12.09
CA ALA A 106 29.59 -1.82 11.96
C ALA A 106 29.85 -0.56 12.81
#